data_AF-A0A2V3ICB3-F1
#
_entry.id   AF-A0A2V3ICB3-F1
#
_cell.length_a   1.000
_cell.length_b   1.000
_cell.length_c   1.000
_cell.angle_alpha   90.00
_cell.angle_beta   90.00
_cell.angle_gamma   90.00
#
_symmetry.space_group_name_H-M   'P 1'
#
loop_
_entity.id
_entity.type
_entity.pdbx_description
1 polymer ?
#
loop_
_entity_poly.entity_id
_entity_poly.type
_entity_poly.pdbx_seq_one_letter_code
_entity_poly.pdbx_strand_id
1 'polypeptide(L)'
;MKLTLSALESGRLAKSLHTPKYARRDLSPGILHFGVGNFHRAHHAMYLHRLFQDKKNLDWAAIVGAGVRSSEKAHFESLQNQDFLSTVVEQSATSSRATVIGSMVELVAPANYEEILHRLIQRDIRIVSLTVTEGGYFLTDIGDFDIETPEIQQDANGGHPPKTVFGLIVAALKERREQRLPPFTVMSCDSIPHNGDVSRNATCSLAAVSNPPLAQ
;
A
#
# COMPACT_ATOMS: atom_id res chain seq x y z
N MET A 1 -3.02 26.89 7.48
CA MET A 1 -2.76 26.09 8.69
C MET A 1 -2.25 24.73 8.23
N LYS A 2 -1.18 24.20 8.84
CA LYS A 2 -0.66 22.86 8.51
C LYS A 2 -1.65 21.79 9.00
N LEU A 3 -1.95 20.80 8.18
CA LEU A 3 -2.76 19.64 8.58
C LEU A 3 -1.90 18.73 9.46
N THR A 4 -2.28 18.55 10.71
CA THR A 4 -1.62 17.64 11.67
C THR A 4 -2.68 17.00 12.56
N LEU A 5 -2.34 15.88 13.19
CA LEU A 5 -3.20 15.20 14.15
C LEU A 5 -3.55 16.12 15.33
N SER A 6 -2.57 16.86 15.84
CA SER A 6 -2.80 17.85 16.89
C SER A 6 -3.81 18.94 16.46
N ALA A 7 -3.73 19.44 15.22
CA ALA A 7 -4.67 20.44 14.72
C ALA A 7 -6.09 19.86 14.54
N LEU A 8 -6.18 18.60 14.12
CA LEU A 8 -7.43 17.86 14.01
C LEU A 8 -8.09 17.65 15.39
N GLU A 9 -7.35 17.14 16.37
CA GLU A 9 -7.87 16.79 17.70
C GLU A 9 -8.26 18.01 18.55
N SER A 10 -7.56 19.13 18.37
CA SER A 10 -7.88 20.40 19.06
C SER A 10 -8.96 21.23 18.36
N GLY A 11 -9.57 20.71 17.28
CA GLY A 11 -10.65 21.40 16.56
C GLY A 11 -10.22 22.71 15.89
N ARG A 12 -8.92 22.88 15.61
CA ARG A 12 -8.36 24.10 14.99
C ARG A 12 -8.57 24.18 13.48
N LEU A 13 -8.98 23.07 12.87
CA LEU A 13 -9.31 23.01 11.44
C LEU A 13 -10.56 23.84 11.11
N ALA A 14 -10.66 24.29 9.86
CA ALA A 14 -11.82 25.08 9.42
C ALA A 14 -13.12 24.26 9.57
N LYS A 15 -14.18 24.89 10.10
CA LYS A 15 -15.47 24.24 10.36
C LYS A 15 -16.16 23.66 9.11
N SER A 16 -15.77 24.11 7.92
CA SER A 16 -16.26 23.61 6.64
C SER A 16 -15.65 22.27 6.22
N LEU A 17 -14.57 21.83 6.87
CA LEU A 17 -13.94 20.54 6.58
C LEU A 17 -14.71 19.40 7.24
N HIS A 18 -14.95 18.33 6.49
CA HIS A 18 -15.37 17.07 7.05
C HIS A 18 -14.16 16.37 7.67
N THR A 19 -14.28 15.89 8.91
CA THR A 19 -13.18 15.29 9.67
C THR A 19 -13.51 13.86 10.14
N PRO A 20 -12.48 13.06 10.49
CA PRO A 20 -12.68 11.74 11.11
C PRO A 20 -13.53 11.83 12.39
N LYS A 21 -14.58 11.02 12.50
CA LYS A 21 -15.34 10.82 13.76
C LYS A 21 -14.77 9.67 14.61
N TYR A 22 -13.66 9.06 14.18
CA TYR A 22 -12.93 8.01 14.86
C TYR A 22 -11.58 8.52 15.36
N ALA A 23 -11.10 8.01 16.49
CA ALA A 23 -9.78 8.34 16.98
C ALA A 23 -8.76 7.48 16.25
N ARG A 24 -7.69 8.09 15.74
CA ARG A 24 -6.65 7.32 15.02
C ARG A 24 -5.89 6.36 15.91
N ARG A 25 -5.81 6.64 17.21
CA ARG A 25 -5.24 5.71 18.20
C ARG A 25 -6.03 4.40 18.34
N ASP A 26 -7.29 4.37 17.92
CA ASP A 26 -8.12 3.16 17.95
C ASP A 26 -7.90 2.29 16.70
N LEU A 27 -7.11 2.77 15.73
CA LEU A 27 -6.84 2.06 14.49
C LEU A 27 -5.65 1.13 14.64
N SER A 28 -5.83 -0.14 14.28
CA SER A 28 -4.73 -1.08 14.10
C SER A 28 -4.49 -1.38 12.62
N PRO A 29 -3.22 -1.52 12.19
CA PRO A 29 -2.91 -1.82 10.81
C PRO A 29 -3.34 -3.23 10.39
N GLY A 30 -3.48 -3.41 9.09
CA GLY A 30 -3.57 -4.74 8.49
C GLY A 30 -3.56 -4.77 6.97
N ILE A 31 -3.35 -3.60 6.35
CA ILE A 31 -3.20 -3.45 4.91
C ILE A 31 -1.88 -2.72 4.66
N LEU A 32 -0.94 -3.37 3.98
CA LEU A 32 0.23 -2.68 3.44
C LEU A 32 -0.10 -2.25 2.01
N HIS A 33 0.20 -1.00 1.66
CA HIS A 33 -0.10 -0.45 0.35
C HIS A 33 1.17 0.05 -0.37
N PHE A 34 1.46 -0.52 -1.54
CA PHE A 34 2.53 -0.08 -2.42
C PHE A 34 2.03 0.98 -3.40
N GLY A 35 2.79 2.08 -3.50
CA GLY A 35 2.51 3.17 -4.43
C GLY A 35 1.51 4.17 -3.85
N VAL A 36 1.89 4.88 -2.79
CA VAL A 36 1.03 5.82 -2.05
C VAL A 36 0.78 7.10 -2.88
N GLY A 37 0.03 6.98 -3.98
CA GLY A 37 -0.27 8.04 -4.92
C GLY A 37 -1.56 8.81 -4.63
N ASN A 38 -1.91 9.71 -5.55
CA ASN A 38 -3.16 10.46 -5.49
C ASN A 38 -4.39 9.55 -5.59
N PHE A 39 -4.36 8.58 -6.50
CA PHE A 39 -5.48 7.65 -6.69
C PHE A 39 -5.74 6.82 -5.43
N HIS A 40 -4.70 6.23 -4.85
CA HIS A 40 -4.81 5.49 -3.58
C HIS A 40 -5.52 6.31 -2.49
N ARG A 41 -5.06 7.55 -2.26
CA ARG A 41 -5.62 8.43 -1.23
C ARG A 41 -7.06 8.85 -1.52
N ALA A 42 -7.38 9.13 -2.78
CA ALA A 42 -8.72 9.55 -3.19
C ALA A 42 -9.72 8.38 -3.29
N HIS A 43 -9.23 7.14 -3.41
CA HIS A 43 -10.06 5.96 -3.64
C HIS A 43 -10.00 4.97 -2.46
N HIS A 44 -8.99 4.09 -2.41
CA HIS A 44 -8.91 3.00 -1.42
C HIS A 44 -8.90 3.54 0.03
N ALA A 45 -8.06 4.54 0.31
CA ALA A 45 -7.98 5.14 1.63
C ALA A 45 -9.28 5.85 2.04
N MET A 46 -10.03 6.40 1.06
CA MET A 46 -11.32 7.04 1.28
C MET A 46 -12.42 6.03 1.61
N TYR A 47 -12.44 4.86 0.98
CA TYR A 47 -13.37 3.78 1.35
C TYR A 47 -13.14 3.28 2.78
N LEU A 48 -11.88 3.07 3.17
CA LEU A 48 -11.55 2.69 4.56
C LEU A 48 -11.90 3.80 5.55
N HIS A 49 -11.64 5.07 5.19
CA HIS A 49 -12.08 6.20 5.99
C HIS A 49 -13.59 6.16 6.23
N ARG A 50 -14.41 5.96 5.19
CA ARG A 50 -15.87 5.83 5.33
C ARG A 50 -16.27 4.65 6.22
N LEU A 51 -15.60 3.50 6.09
CA LEU A 51 -15.83 2.34 6.97
C LEU A 51 -15.53 2.67 8.44
N PHE A 52 -14.45 3.41 8.71
CA PHE A 52 -14.06 3.84 10.04
C PHE A 52 -14.98 4.91 10.62
N GLN A 53 -15.58 5.77 9.77
CA GLN A 53 -16.62 6.71 10.20
C GLN A 53 -17.82 5.96 10.81
N ASP A 54 -18.13 4.78 10.29
CA ASP A 54 -19.17 3.87 10.79
C ASP A 54 -18.68 2.98 11.95
N LYS A 55 -17.48 3.23 12.49
CA LYS A 55 -16.87 2.48 13.61
C LYS A 55 -16.64 0.99 13.31
N LYS A 56 -16.48 0.62 12.05
CA LYS A 56 -16.24 -0.75 11.62
C LYS A 56 -14.75 -0.98 11.36
N ASN A 57 -14.25 -2.17 11.70
CA ASN A 57 -12.91 -2.67 11.35
C ASN A 57 -11.74 -1.76 11.80
N LEU A 58 -11.94 -0.97 12.85
CA LEU A 58 -10.93 -0.08 13.41
C LEU A 58 -9.72 -0.89 13.91
N ASP A 59 -9.97 -2.05 14.47
CA ASP A 59 -9.02 -2.97 15.09
C ASP A 59 -8.09 -3.69 14.10
N TRP A 60 -8.18 -3.41 12.79
CA TRP A 60 -7.52 -4.28 11.83
C TRP A 60 -7.24 -3.70 10.44
N ALA A 61 -8.05 -2.79 9.90
CA ALA A 61 -7.98 -2.47 8.47
C ALA A 61 -7.17 -1.21 8.11
N ALA A 62 -6.45 -0.60 9.05
CA ALA A 62 -5.72 0.62 8.76
C ALA A 62 -4.51 0.38 7.82
N ILE A 63 -4.15 1.41 7.07
CA ILE A 63 -3.14 1.34 6.00
C ILE A 63 -1.74 1.65 6.56
N VAL A 64 -0.79 0.83 6.14
CA VAL A 64 0.66 1.10 6.17
C VAL A 64 1.11 1.45 4.75
N GLY A 65 1.63 2.65 4.54
CA GLY A 65 2.15 3.07 3.24
C GLY A 65 3.57 2.54 2.99
N ALA A 66 3.86 2.06 1.78
CA ALA A 66 5.19 1.62 1.37
C ALA A 66 5.51 2.10 -0.06
N GLY A 67 6.80 2.34 -0.32
CA GLY A 67 7.33 2.76 -1.63
C GLY A 67 8.66 2.08 -1.90
N VAL A 68 8.90 1.69 -3.15
CA VAL A 68 10.14 0.99 -3.53
C VAL A 68 11.12 1.89 -4.28
N ARG A 69 10.71 3.12 -4.63
CA ARG A 69 11.55 4.05 -5.40
C ARG A 69 12.04 5.18 -4.51
N SER A 70 13.34 5.43 -4.51
CA SER A 70 13.94 6.53 -3.74
C SER A 70 13.39 7.91 -4.14
N SER A 71 12.88 8.07 -5.37
CA SER A 71 12.20 9.28 -5.84
C SER A 71 10.94 9.64 -5.04
N GLU A 72 10.35 8.69 -4.31
CA GLU A 72 9.16 8.89 -3.48
C GLU A 72 9.47 9.59 -2.14
N LYS A 73 10.75 9.76 -1.78
CA LYS A 73 11.19 10.28 -0.47
C LYS A 73 10.54 11.59 -0.08
N ALA A 74 10.62 12.62 -0.93
CA ALA A 74 10.04 13.93 -0.63
C ALA A 74 8.51 13.86 -0.42
N HIS A 75 7.83 12.97 -1.15
CA HIS A 75 6.40 12.75 -0.99
C HIS A 75 6.08 12.09 0.36
N PHE A 76 6.85 11.07 0.74
CA PHE A 76 6.68 10.34 2.00
C PHE A 76 6.98 11.23 3.20
N GLU A 77 8.02 12.07 3.13
CA GLU A 77 8.33 13.09 4.14
C GLU A 77 7.18 14.09 4.31
N SER A 78 6.54 14.51 3.22
CA SER A 78 5.35 15.39 3.28
C SER A 78 4.18 14.72 4.01
N LEU A 79 3.92 13.45 3.75
CA LEU A 79 2.88 12.68 4.45
C LEU A 79 3.21 12.52 5.94
N GLN A 80 4.44 12.15 6.28
CA GLN A 80 4.90 12.00 7.66
C GLN A 80 4.78 13.31 8.45
N ASN A 81 5.12 14.43 7.81
CA ASN A 81 4.97 15.77 8.38
C ASN A 81 3.52 16.18 8.72
N GLN A 82 2.53 15.45 8.20
CA GLN A 82 1.10 15.65 8.46
C GLN A 82 0.49 14.50 9.28
N ASP A 83 1.32 13.71 9.96
CA ASP A 83 0.89 12.52 10.69
C ASP A 83 0.15 11.52 9.78
N PHE A 84 0.49 11.46 8.49
CA PHE A 84 -0.17 10.62 7.47
C PHE A 84 -1.62 11.01 7.14
N LEU A 85 -2.09 12.17 7.62
CA LEU A 85 -3.39 12.72 7.24
C LEU A 85 -3.34 13.27 5.82
N SER A 86 -4.50 13.27 5.16
CA SER A 86 -4.67 13.87 3.83
C SER A 86 -6.03 14.55 3.71
N THR A 87 -6.12 15.56 2.85
CA THR A 87 -7.40 16.17 2.49
C THR A 87 -7.78 15.73 1.08
N VAL A 88 -8.94 15.09 0.95
CA VAL A 88 -9.55 14.74 -0.34
C VAL A 88 -10.61 15.78 -0.66
N VAL A 89 -10.51 16.41 -1.83
CA VAL A 89 -11.50 17.38 -2.31
C VAL A 89 -12.32 16.72 -3.43
N GLU A 90 -13.57 16.40 -3.12
CA GLU A 90 -14.55 15.94 -4.09
C GLU A 90 -15.16 17.16 -4.80
N GLN A 91 -14.93 17.29 -6.10
CA GLN A 91 -15.38 18.42 -6.90
C GLN A 91 -16.33 17.95 -8.01
N SER A 92 -17.45 18.65 -8.17
CA SER A 92 -18.40 18.51 -9.28
C SER A 92 -18.75 19.89 -9.85
N ALA A 93 -19.63 19.93 -10.86
CA ALA A 93 -20.12 21.19 -11.43
C ALA A 93 -20.90 22.06 -10.43
N THR A 94 -21.49 21.46 -9.40
CA THR A 94 -22.39 22.14 -8.44
C THR A 94 -21.93 22.07 -7.00
N SER A 95 -20.87 21.31 -6.70
CA SER A 95 -20.42 21.08 -5.32
C SER A 95 -18.91 20.97 -5.20
N SER A 96 -18.37 21.48 -4.10
CA SER A 96 -16.99 21.22 -3.65
C SER A 96 -17.03 20.78 -2.20
N ARG A 97 -16.45 19.62 -1.89
CA ARG A 97 -16.42 19.07 -0.52
C ARG A 97 -15.01 18.60 -0.17
N ALA A 98 -14.44 19.18 0.88
CA ALA A 98 -13.14 18.79 1.40
C ALA A 98 -13.29 17.92 2.65
N THR A 99 -12.66 16.74 2.62
CA THR A 99 -12.69 15.75 3.70
C THR A 99 -11.27 15.41 4.13
N VAL A 100 -10.97 15.57 5.41
CA VAL A 100 -9.75 15.06 6.02
C VAL A 100 -9.91 13.56 6.28
N ILE A 101 -9.02 12.77 5.71
CA ILE A 101 -8.94 11.33 5.92
C ILE A 101 -7.74 10.98 6.80
N GLY A 102 -7.89 9.90 7.58
CA GLY A 102 -6.86 9.42 8.51
C GLY A 102 -6.81 7.90 8.58
N SER A 103 -7.09 7.23 7.46
CA SER A 103 -7.09 5.76 7.34
C SER A 103 -5.69 5.15 7.25
N MET A 104 -4.68 5.94 6.89
CA MET A 104 -3.27 5.56 6.97
C MET A 104 -2.73 5.90 8.36
N VAL A 105 -2.00 4.99 8.98
CA VAL A 105 -1.50 5.12 10.37
C VAL A 105 0.01 4.97 10.48
N GLU A 106 0.63 4.37 9.47
CA GLU A 106 2.03 4.02 9.45
C GLU A 106 2.55 4.19 8.02
N LEU A 107 3.85 4.40 7.88
CA LEU A 107 4.54 4.51 6.61
C LEU A 107 5.96 3.98 6.77
N VAL A 108 6.35 3.07 5.88
CA VAL A 108 7.72 2.56 5.76
C VAL A 108 8.48 3.45 4.80
N ALA A 109 9.73 3.81 5.15
CA ALA A 109 10.54 4.69 4.33
C ALA A 109 10.75 4.11 2.91
N PRO A 110 10.69 4.94 1.86
CA PRO A 110 10.78 4.44 0.50
C PRO A 110 12.18 3.88 0.22
N ALA A 111 12.23 2.77 -0.53
CA ALA A 111 13.45 2.00 -0.80
C ALA A 111 14.16 1.44 0.45
N ASN A 112 13.53 1.45 1.63
CA ASN A 112 14.00 0.68 2.79
C ASN A 112 13.48 -0.77 2.71
N TYR A 113 14.06 -1.54 1.80
CA TYR A 113 13.57 -2.87 1.45
C TYR A 113 13.54 -3.86 2.63
N GLU A 114 14.49 -3.75 3.58
CA GLU A 114 14.51 -4.58 4.78
C GLU A 114 13.32 -4.28 5.69
N GLU A 115 13.03 -3.00 5.92
CA GLU A 115 11.88 -2.57 6.74
C GLU A 115 10.54 -2.94 6.08
N ILE A 116 10.46 -2.81 4.75
CA ILE A 116 9.28 -3.22 3.98
C ILE A 116 9.04 -4.72 4.13
N LEU A 117 10.08 -5.54 3.94
CA LEU A 117 9.99 -6.99 4.10
C LEU A 117 9.60 -7.36 5.53
N HIS A 118 10.26 -6.77 6.53
CA HIS A 118 9.94 -6.97 7.94
C HIS A 118 8.49 -6.62 8.26
N ARG A 119 7.92 -5.59 7.62
CA ARG A 119 6.51 -5.22 7.80
C ARG A 119 5.55 -6.21 7.15
N LEU A 120 5.88 -6.70 5.95
CA LEU A 120 5.06 -7.67 5.20
C LEU A 120 4.91 -9.02 5.93
N ILE A 121 5.90 -9.42 6.73
CA ILE A 121 5.88 -10.69 7.48
C ILE A 121 5.11 -10.60 8.81
N GLN A 122 4.71 -9.40 9.24
CA GLN A 122 3.92 -9.25 10.47
C GLN A 122 2.51 -9.86 10.31
N ARG A 123 2.04 -10.56 11.36
CA ARG A 123 0.78 -11.31 11.32
C ARG A 123 -0.47 -10.44 11.11
N ASP A 124 -0.42 -9.17 11.49
CA ASP A 124 -1.51 -8.21 11.36
C ASP A 124 -1.82 -7.86 9.88
N ILE A 125 -0.79 -7.85 9.02
CA ILE A 125 -0.93 -7.67 7.57
C ILE A 125 -1.63 -8.87 6.96
N ARG A 126 -2.84 -8.61 6.46
CA ARG A 126 -3.72 -9.57 5.77
C ARG A 126 -3.94 -9.20 4.31
N ILE A 127 -3.69 -7.97 3.92
CA ILE A 127 -3.79 -7.51 2.53
C ILE A 127 -2.54 -6.72 2.16
N VAL A 128 -2.00 -7.01 0.98
CA VAL A 128 -1.00 -6.18 0.30
C VAL A 128 -1.67 -5.62 -0.95
N SER A 129 -1.85 -4.30 -1.00
CA SER A 129 -2.57 -3.63 -2.08
C SER A 129 -1.65 -2.78 -2.95
N LEU A 130 -1.97 -2.65 -4.24
CA LEU A 130 -1.05 -2.08 -5.24
C LEU A 130 -1.70 -0.94 -6.03
N THR A 131 -1.01 0.19 -6.14
CA THR A 131 -1.20 1.17 -7.23
C THR A 131 0.16 1.57 -7.79
N VAL A 132 0.80 0.62 -8.48
CA VAL A 132 2.19 0.69 -8.92
C VAL A 132 2.35 1.07 -10.39
N THR A 133 1.23 1.39 -11.05
CA THR A 133 1.08 1.64 -12.49
C THR A 133 1.38 0.41 -13.35
N GLU A 134 1.06 0.46 -14.64
CA GLU A 134 1.27 -0.62 -15.61
C GLU A 134 2.72 -1.09 -15.64
N GLY A 135 3.67 -0.13 -15.61
CA GLY A 135 5.10 -0.43 -15.58
C GLY A 135 5.58 -1.10 -14.29
N GLY A 136 4.78 -1.12 -13.23
CA GLY A 136 5.11 -1.83 -11.99
C GLY A 136 4.89 -3.35 -12.07
N TYR A 137 4.18 -3.84 -13.08
CA TYR A 137 3.87 -5.27 -13.28
C TYR A 137 4.87 -5.99 -14.18
N PHE A 138 5.85 -5.28 -14.76
CA PHE A 138 6.88 -5.84 -15.63
C PHE A 138 6.28 -6.70 -16.74
N LEU A 139 5.38 -6.11 -17.53
CA LEU A 139 4.71 -6.82 -18.62
C LEU A 139 5.45 -6.62 -19.94
N THR A 140 5.52 -7.67 -20.74
CA THR A 140 5.90 -7.64 -22.15
C THR A 140 4.85 -6.90 -22.99
N ASP A 141 5.17 -6.59 -24.25
CA ASP A 141 4.26 -5.95 -25.19
C ASP A 141 2.96 -6.75 -25.44
N ILE A 142 2.99 -8.06 -25.20
CA ILE A 142 1.83 -8.96 -25.33
C ILE A 142 1.06 -9.16 -24.02
N GLY A 143 1.50 -8.52 -22.92
CA GLY A 143 0.83 -8.52 -21.62
C GLY A 143 1.25 -9.65 -20.67
N ASP A 144 2.22 -10.49 -21.05
CA ASP A 144 2.79 -11.52 -20.18
C ASP A 144 3.84 -10.94 -19.23
N PHE A 145 4.05 -11.58 -18.06
CA PHE A 145 5.11 -11.18 -17.13
C PHE A 145 6.50 -11.41 -17.73
N ASP A 146 7.28 -10.34 -17.83
CA ASP A 146 8.63 -10.33 -18.37
C ASP A 146 9.65 -10.71 -17.29
N ILE A 147 9.90 -12.02 -17.18
CA ILE A 147 10.91 -12.56 -16.28
C ILE A 147 12.34 -12.11 -16.66
N GLU A 148 12.59 -11.73 -17.92
CA GLU A 148 13.92 -11.37 -18.42
C GLU A 148 14.31 -9.93 -18.07
N THR A 149 13.38 -9.12 -17.56
CA THR A 149 13.69 -7.76 -17.09
C THR A 149 14.80 -7.80 -16.03
N PRO A 150 15.87 -6.98 -16.15
CA PRO A 150 17.04 -7.03 -15.26
C PRO A 150 16.71 -6.93 -13.76
N GLU A 151 15.75 -6.09 -13.38
CA GLU A 151 15.31 -5.93 -12.00
C GLU A 151 14.62 -7.20 -11.46
N ILE A 152 13.84 -7.88 -12.30
CA ILE A 152 13.19 -9.15 -11.95
C ILE A 152 14.21 -10.28 -11.87
N GLN A 153 15.19 -10.31 -12.78
CA GLN A 153 16.30 -11.27 -12.71
C GLN A 153 17.14 -11.09 -11.44
N GLN A 154 17.38 -9.84 -10.99
CA GLN A 154 18.08 -9.60 -9.72
C GLN A 154 17.32 -10.17 -8.53
N ASP A 155 16.01 -9.96 -8.48
CA ASP A 155 15.15 -10.48 -7.41
C ASP A 155 15.03 -12.02 -7.49
N ALA A 156 14.95 -12.59 -8.70
CA ALA A 156 14.85 -14.03 -8.92
C ALA A 156 16.11 -14.80 -8.49
N ASN A 157 17.30 -14.22 -8.70
CA ASN A 157 18.59 -14.86 -8.45
C ASN A 157 19.10 -14.72 -7.00
N GLY A 158 18.21 -14.40 -6.04
CA GLY A 158 18.53 -14.38 -4.62
C GLY A 158 19.02 -13.05 -4.07
N GLY A 159 18.74 -11.92 -4.74
CA GLY A 159 18.90 -10.59 -4.15
C GLY A 159 18.07 -10.47 -2.87
N HIS A 160 18.72 -10.26 -1.73
CA HIS A 160 18.04 -10.13 -0.45
C HIS A 160 18.49 -8.85 0.29
N PRO A 161 17.55 -7.96 0.67
CA PRO A 161 16.13 -7.99 0.29
C PRO A 161 15.90 -7.71 -1.21
N PRO A 162 14.84 -8.27 -1.82
CA PRO A 162 14.43 -7.91 -3.18
C PRO A 162 14.06 -6.43 -3.30
N LYS A 163 14.16 -5.86 -4.50
CA LYS A 163 13.91 -4.43 -4.74
C LYS A 163 12.59 -4.14 -5.44
N THR A 164 12.05 -5.11 -6.18
CA THR A 164 10.76 -4.96 -6.84
C THR A 164 9.61 -5.31 -5.89
N VAL A 165 8.42 -4.77 -6.18
CA VAL A 165 7.22 -5.06 -5.39
C VAL A 165 6.90 -6.56 -5.39
N PHE A 166 7.00 -7.22 -6.55
CA PHE A 166 6.73 -8.65 -6.66
C PHE A 166 7.83 -9.49 -5.99
N GLY A 167 9.10 -9.09 -6.08
CA GLY A 167 10.18 -9.73 -5.33
C GLY A 167 9.96 -9.68 -3.82
N LEU A 168 9.58 -8.50 -3.29
CA LEU A 168 9.26 -8.32 -1.88
C LEU A 168 8.05 -9.17 -1.45
N ILE A 169 6.99 -9.23 -2.28
CA ILE A 169 5.82 -10.06 -2.03
C ILE A 169 6.20 -11.54 -1.96
N VAL A 170 6.97 -12.04 -2.93
CA VAL A 170 7.40 -13.44 -2.98
C VAL A 170 8.29 -13.78 -1.78
N ALA A 171 9.25 -12.92 -1.44
CA ALA A 171 10.11 -13.10 -0.26
C ALA A 171 9.29 -13.12 1.04
N ALA A 172 8.33 -12.21 1.20
CA ALA A 172 7.48 -12.18 2.37
C ALA A 172 6.58 -13.43 2.47
N LEU A 173 6.00 -13.89 1.35
CA LEU A 173 5.19 -15.11 1.35
C LEU A 173 6.01 -16.36 1.69
N LYS A 174 7.26 -16.43 1.20
CA LYS A 174 8.22 -17.47 1.59
C LYS A 174 8.43 -17.48 3.10
N GLU A 175 8.81 -16.34 3.67
CA GLU A 175 9.14 -16.22 5.08
C GLU A 175 7.92 -16.47 5.98
N ARG A 176 6.75 -15.97 5.60
CA ARG A 176 5.49 -16.28 6.28
C ARG A 176 5.20 -17.78 6.29
N ARG A 177 5.42 -18.48 5.17
CA ARG A 177 5.23 -19.94 5.10
C ARG A 177 6.20 -20.68 6.03
N GLU A 178 7.47 -20.30 6.04
CA GLU A 178 8.50 -20.88 6.93
C GLU A 178 8.14 -20.66 8.41
N GLN A 179 7.59 -19.50 8.75
CA GLN A 179 7.10 -19.16 10.08
C GLN A 179 5.68 -19.67 10.39
N ARG A 180 5.04 -20.41 9.47
CA ARG A 180 3.65 -20.90 9.58
C ARG A 180 2.61 -19.80 9.83
N LEU A 181 2.84 -18.62 9.28
CA LEU A 181 1.89 -17.52 9.24
C LEU A 181 0.94 -17.67 8.04
N PRO A 182 -0.33 -17.23 8.16
CA PRO A 182 -1.25 -17.24 7.02
C PRO A 182 -0.74 -16.30 5.92
N PRO A 183 -0.99 -16.59 4.63
CA PRO A 183 -0.68 -15.66 3.56
C PRO A 183 -1.56 -14.41 3.65
N PHE A 184 -1.15 -13.34 2.96
CA PHE A 184 -1.99 -12.18 2.71
C PHE A 184 -2.61 -12.23 1.32
N THR A 185 -3.71 -11.52 1.11
CA THR A 185 -4.26 -11.27 -0.23
C THR A 185 -3.44 -10.21 -0.95
N VAL A 186 -3.06 -10.46 -2.20
CA VAL A 186 -2.52 -9.42 -3.09
C VAL A 186 -3.69 -8.79 -3.85
N MET A 187 -3.91 -7.48 -3.65
CA MET A 187 -5.05 -6.75 -4.19
C MET A 187 -4.58 -5.61 -5.10
N SER A 188 -4.56 -5.87 -6.41
CA SER A 188 -4.32 -4.80 -7.39
C SER A 188 -5.47 -3.79 -7.40
N CYS A 189 -5.12 -2.51 -7.42
CA CYS A 189 -6.02 -1.39 -7.66
C CYS A 189 -5.58 -0.57 -8.88
N ASP A 190 -4.69 -1.11 -9.73
CA ASP A 190 -4.27 -0.47 -10.97
C ASP A 190 -5.29 -0.71 -12.09
N SER A 191 -5.32 0.21 -13.06
CA SER A 191 -6.25 0.22 -14.18
C SER A 191 -5.84 -0.72 -15.32
N ILE A 192 -5.58 -1.99 -14.99
CA ILE A 192 -5.19 -3.02 -15.96
C ILE A 192 -6.36 -4.01 -16.13
N PRO A 193 -6.70 -4.44 -17.35
CA PRO A 193 -7.65 -5.53 -17.54
C PRO A 193 -7.22 -6.77 -16.74
N HIS A 194 -8.16 -7.37 -16.01
CA HIS A 194 -7.87 -8.56 -15.20
C HIS A 194 -6.70 -8.37 -14.22
N ASN A 195 -6.59 -7.18 -13.61
CA ASN A 195 -5.45 -6.82 -12.75
C ASN A 195 -5.11 -7.84 -11.66
N GLY A 196 -6.10 -8.58 -11.12
CA GLY A 196 -5.88 -9.70 -10.20
C GLY A 196 -5.15 -10.87 -10.83
N ASP A 197 -5.51 -11.26 -12.06
CA ASP A 197 -4.84 -12.33 -12.81
C ASP A 197 -3.42 -11.90 -13.20
N VAL A 198 -3.24 -10.62 -13.58
CA VAL A 198 -1.91 -10.04 -13.85
C VAL A 198 -1.03 -10.06 -12.60
N SER A 199 -1.53 -9.61 -11.45
CA SER A 199 -0.82 -9.72 -10.16
C SER A 199 -0.47 -11.16 -9.81
N ARG A 200 -1.40 -12.10 -10.01
CA ARG A 200 -1.19 -13.52 -9.76
C ARG A 200 -0.09 -14.06 -10.65
N ASN A 201 -0.13 -13.78 -11.95
CA ASN A 201 0.87 -14.24 -12.91
C ASN A 201 2.25 -13.69 -12.58
N ALA A 202 2.38 -12.39 -12.30
CA ALA A 202 3.66 -11.80 -11.90
C ALA A 202 4.24 -12.46 -10.63
N THR A 203 3.40 -12.66 -9.61
CA THR A 203 3.81 -13.28 -8.35
C THR A 203 4.20 -14.76 -8.54
N CYS A 204 3.37 -15.55 -9.22
CA CYS A 204 3.59 -16.97 -9.43
C CYS A 204 4.77 -17.25 -10.37
N SER A 205 4.94 -16.47 -11.45
CA SER A 205 6.07 -16.64 -12.37
C SER A 205 7.41 -16.33 -11.69
N LEU A 206 7.48 -15.27 -10.89
CA LEU A 206 8.68 -14.97 -10.11
C LEU A 206 8.94 -16.02 -9.02
N ALA A 207 7.89 -16.47 -8.32
CA ALA A 207 8.01 -17.56 -7.36
C ALA A 207 8.49 -18.86 -8.01
N ALA A 208 8.04 -19.18 -9.23
CA ALA A 208 8.44 -20.39 -9.94
C ALA A 208 9.93 -20.45 -10.25
N VAL A 209 10.58 -19.30 -10.48
CA VAL A 209 12.02 -19.19 -10.72
C VAL A 209 12.80 -19.16 -9.41
N SER A 210 12.37 -18.34 -8.44
CA SER A 210 13.12 -18.10 -7.20
C SER A 210 12.93 -19.21 -6.14
N ASN A 211 11.76 -19.85 -6.09
CA ASN A 211 11.42 -20.91 -5.15
C ASN A 211 10.24 -21.77 -5.67
N PRO A 212 10.49 -22.76 -6.55
CA PRO A 212 9.42 -23.50 -7.24
C PRO A 212 8.33 -24.10 -6.32
N PRO A 213 8.65 -24.67 -5.14
CA PRO A 213 7.63 -25.14 -4.20
C PRO A 213 6.68 -24.05 -3.66
N LEU A 214 7.07 -22.78 -3.72
CA LEU A 214 6.26 -21.63 -3.28
C LEU A 214 5.22 -21.20 -4.32
N ALA A 215 5.43 -21.53 -5.60
CA ALA A 215 4.55 -21.12 -6.68
C ALA A 215 3.23 -21.91 -6.76
N GLN A 216 3.11 -23.01 -6.00
CA GLN A 216 1.96 -23.91 -5.94
C GLN A 216 0.94 -23.48 -4.88
#